data_AF-A0A537MCP2-F1
#
_entry.id   AF-A0A537MCP2-F1
#
_cell.length_a   1.000
_cell.length_b   1.000
_cell.length_c   1.000
_cell.angle_alpha   90.00
_cell.angle_beta   90.00
_cell.angle_gamma   90.00
#
_symmetry.space_group_name_H-M   'P 1'
#
loop_
_entity.id
_entity.type
_entity.pdbx_description
1 polymer ?
#
loop_
_entity_poly.entity_id
_entity_poly.type
_entity_poly.pdbx_seq_one_letter_code
_entity_poly.pdbx_strand_id
1 'polypeptide(L)'
;MGKDQSHWLIGALRQHTRVARAERISRSLVMVERKDLPPAIVGILSANPVTCADLEPLLSGEPQPAMIVNIPTRASWTGEALEKLAAEGIAFGKMYDLYRGLNQDDNLSNYQNPEYYFVERIIDQHRTVALQERRSDRVFRITR
;
A
#
# COMPACT_ATOMS: atom_id res chain seq x y z
N MET A 1 -1.54 -25.24 3.37
CA MET A 1 -2.87 -24.83 2.84
C MET A 1 -3.15 -23.42 3.36
N GLY A 2 -2.81 -22.39 2.59
CA GLY A 2 -2.92 -21.00 3.03
C GLY A 2 -4.39 -20.59 3.15
N LYS A 3 -4.78 -20.01 4.30
CA LYS A 3 -6.11 -19.40 4.45
C LYS A 3 -6.31 -18.36 3.34
N ASP A 4 -7.49 -18.34 2.72
CA ASP A 4 -7.85 -17.36 1.67
C ASP A 4 -7.78 -15.94 2.26
N GLN A 5 -6.71 -15.22 1.96
CA GLN A 5 -6.40 -13.91 2.53
C GLN A 5 -7.44 -12.86 2.13
N SER A 6 -7.98 -12.97 0.92
CA SER A 6 -9.07 -12.11 0.43
C SER A 6 -10.34 -12.25 1.25
N HIS A 7 -10.68 -13.47 1.69
CA HIS A 7 -11.86 -13.72 2.50
C HIS A 7 -11.78 -13.02 3.87
N TRP A 8 -10.61 -13.08 4.51
CA TRP A 8 -10.38 -12.37 5.77
C TRP A 8 -10.46 -10.85 5.59
N LEU A 9 -9.82 -10.30 4.53
CA LEU A 9 -9.89 -8.86 4.25
C LEU A 9 -11.33 -8.39 4.02
N ILE A 10 -12.12 -9.14 3.23
CA ILE A 10 -13.53 -8.80 2.97
C ILE A 10 -14.33 -8.75 4.29
N GLY A 11 -14.12 -9.72 5.18
CA GLY A 11 -14.76 -9.73 6.49
C GLY A 11 -14.41 -8.48 7.32
N ALA A 12 -13.14 -8.06 7.29
CA ALA A 12 -12.66 -6.86 7.98
C ALA A 12 -13.24 -5.57 7.37
N LEU A 13 -13.23 -5.46 6.04
CA LEU A 13 -13.74 -4.30 5.31
C LEU A 13 -15.25 -4.08 5.47
N ARG A 14 -16.03 -5.16 5.59
CA ARG A 14 -17.49 -5.07 5.83
C ARG A 14 -17.85 -4.41 7.17
N GLN A 15 -16.92 -4.39 8.11
CA GLN A 15 -17.11 -3.73 9.41
C GLN A 15 -16.73 -2.23 9.35
N HIS A 16 -16.12 -1.77 8.26
CA HIS A 16 -15.66 -0.39 8.13
C HIS A 16 -16.80 0.55 7.76
N THR A 17 -16.94 1.66 8.49
CA THR A 17 -18.08 2.58 8.38
C THR A 17 -18.19 3.28 7.03
N ARG A 18 -17.08 3.46 6.31
CA ARG A 18 -17.02 4.09 4.97
C ARG A 18 -17.06 3.11 3.79
N VAL A 19 -17.11 1.81 4.06
CA VAL A 19 -17.23 0.78 3.03
C VAL A 19 -18.71 0.42 2.85
N ALA A 20 -19.20 0.48 1.61
CA ALA A 20 -20.53 0.03 1.24
C ALA A 20 -20.54 -1.48 0.98
N ARG A 21 -19.53 -1.97 0.25
CA ARG A 21 -19.40 -3.37 -0.13
C ARG A 21 -17.93 -3.73 -0.32
N ALA A 22 -17.60 -5.00 -0.10
CA ALA A 22 -16.31 -5.56 -0.47
C ALA A 22 -16.50 -6.91 -1.16
N GLU A 23 -15.85 -7.09 -2.31
CA GLU A 23 -16.01 -8.26 -3.18
C GLU A 23 -14.67 -8.78 -3.66
N ARG A 24 -14.57 -10.10 -3.74
CA ARG A 24 -13.36 -10.75 -4.24
C ARG A 24 -13.33 -10.67 -5.76
N ILE A 25 -12.24 -10.11 -6.31
CA ILE A 25 -11.94 -10.23 -7.75
C ILE A 25 -11.08 -11.48 -7.98
N SER A 26 -10.05 -11.66 -7.17
CA SER A 26 -9.14 -12.80 -7.24
C SER A 26 -8.66 -13.19 -5.83
N ARG A 27 -7.76 -14.17 -5.72
CA ARG A 27 -7.18 -14.56 -4.41
C ARG A 27 -6.41 -13.43 -3.73
N SER A 28 -5.94 -12.46 -4.50
CA SER A 28 -5.10 -11.36 -4.02
C SER A 28 -5.66 -9.97 -4.33
N LEU A 29 -6.85 -9.88 -4.94
CA LEU A 29 -7.51 -8.62 -5.28
C LEU A 29 -8.93 -8.57 -4.72
N VAL A 30 -9.26 -7.45 -4.08
CA VAL A 30 -10.59 -7.16 -3.53
C VAL A 30 -11.07 -5.81 -4.06
N MET A 31 -12.26 -5.79 -4.67
CA MET A 31 -12.98 -4.56 -4.98
C MET A 31 -13.61 -4.02 -3.70
N VAL A 32 -13.40 -2.73 -3.42
CA VAL A 32 -13.99 -2.02 -2.29
C VAL A 32 -14.88 -0.91 -2.82
N GLU A 33 -16.19 -1.09 -2.70
CA GLU A 33 -17.15 -0.02 -2.95
C GLU A 33 -17.18 0.89 -1.73
N ARG A 34 -16.81 2.16 -1.91
CA ARG A 34 -16.82 3.20 -0.87
C ARG A 34 -18.16 3.94 -0.94
N LYS A 35 -18.67 4.40 0.20
CA LYS A 35 -20.00 5.03 0.28
C LYS A 35 -20.09 6.34 -0.50
N ASP A 36 -19.07 7.18 -0.34
CA ASP A 36 -19.08 8.57 -0.82
C ASP A 36 -18.00 8.85 -1.88
N LEU A 37 -17.23 7.82 -2.26
CA LEU A 37 -16.07 7.92 -3.15
C LEU A 37 -16.08 6.80 -4.18
N PRO A 38 -15.36 6.93 -5.32
CA PRO A 38 -15.27 5.89 -6.34
C PRO A 38 -14.79 4.54 -5.76
N PRO A 39 -15.21 3.39 -6.29
CA PRO A 39 -14.67 2.09 -5.88
C PRO A 39 -13.15 2.03 -6.07
N ALA A 40 -12.48 1.21 -5.26
CA ALA A 40 -11.04 1.02 -5.33
C ALA A 40 -10.67 -0.47 -5.27
N ILE A 41 -9.64 -0.85 -6.02
CA ILE A 41 -9.05 -2.19 -5.94
C ILE A 41 -7.99 -2.21 -4.85
N VAL A 42 -8.07 -3.19 -3.95
CA VAL A 42 -7.06 -3.44 -2.93
C VAL A 42 -6.35 -4.77 -3.23
N GLY A 43 -5.04 -4.68 -3.42
CA GLY A 43 -4.15 -5.83 -3.52
C GLY A 43 -3.71 -6.33 -2.16
N ILE A 44 -3.51 -7.64 -2.03
CA ILE A 44 -3.13 -8.30 -0.79
C ILE A 44 -1.85 -9.11 -1.01
N LEU A 45 -0.88 -8.89 -0.12
CA LEU A 45 0.36 -9.66 -0.06
C LEU A 45 0.58 -10.25 1.33
N SER A 46 1.43 -11.28 1.34
CA SER A 46 1.98 -11.83 2.57
C SER A 46 3.43 -12.23 2.32
N ALA A 47 4.31 -11.24 2.32
CA ALA A 47 5.74 -11.41 2.10
C ALA A 47 6.56 -10.73 3.20
N ASN A 48 7.80 -11.19 3.41
CA ASN A 48 8.78 -10.55 4.28
C ASN A 48 10.21 -10.93 3.86
N PRO A 49 11.01 -10.00 3.31
CA PRO A 49 10.62 -8.65 2.87
C PRO A 49 9.65 -8.69 1.69
N VAL A 50 8.96 -7.58 1.41
CA VAL A 50 8.20 -7.38 0.15
C VAL A 50 9.17 -6.89 -0.92
N THR A 51 9.26 -7.63 -2.02
CA THR A 51 10.16 -7.38 -3.16
C THR A 51 9.37 -7.12 -4.45
N CYS A 52 10.05 -6.69 -5.51
CA CYS A 52 9.43 -6.55 -6.84
C CYS A 52 8.80 -7.86 -7.35
N ALA A 53 9.40 -9.01 -7.03
CA ALA A 53 8.88 -10.31 -7.44
C ALA A 53 7.53 -10.63 -6.77
N ASP A 54 7.31 -10.14 -5.54
CA ASP A 54 6.03 -10.29 -4.84
C ASP A 54 4.95 -9.37 -5.45
N LEU A 55 5.36 -8.22 -6.01
CA LEU A 55 4.45 -7.26 -6.63
C LEU A 55 4.04 -7.67 -8.05
N GLU A 56 4.93 -8.33 -8.79
CA GLU A 56 4.72 -8.68 -10.20
C GLU A 56 3.35 -9.32 -10.49
N PRO A 57 2.86 -10.29 -9.71
CA PRO A 57 1.56 -10.92 -9.98
C PRO A 57 0.36 -9.98 -9.77
N LEU A 58 0.52 -8.90 -8.99
CA LEU A 58 -0.51 -7.89 -8.75
C LEU A 58 -0.49 -6.77 -9.79
N LEU A 59 0.69 -6.49 -10.37
CA LEU A 59 0.90 -5.36 -11.29
C LEU A 59 0.81 -5.77 -12.76
N SER A 60 1.05 -7.03 -13.09
CA SER A 60 0.95 -7.57 -14.46
C SER A 60 -0.47 -7.85 -14.93
N GLY A 61 -1.47 -7.77 -14.03
CA GLY A 61 -2.86 -8.09 -14.31
C GLY A 61 -3.77 -6.86 -14.26
N GLU A 62 -4.92 -6.99 -14.91
CA GLU A 62 -6.04 -6.04 -14.80
C GLU A 62 -7.17 -6.65 -13.96
N PRO A 63 -7.81 -5.86 -13.07
CA PRO A 63 -7.55 -4.44 -12.80
C PRO A 63 -6.34 -4.21 -11.89
N GLN A 64 -5.61 -3.12 -12.11
CA GLN A 64 -4.54 -2.71 -11.20
C GLN A 64 -5.06 -2.26 -9.82
N PRO A 65 -4.33 -2.56 -8.72
CA PRO A 65 -4.69 -2.14 -7.38
C PRO A 65 -4.44 -0.64 -7.17
N ALA A 66 -5.39 0.07 -6.55
CA ALA A 66 -5.16 1.42 -6.04
C ALA A 66 -4.26 1.42 -4.81
N MET A 67 -4.30 0.34 -4.02
CA MET A 67 -3.44 0.17 -2.85
C MET A 67 -3.07 -1.30 -2.67
N ILE A 68 -1.83 -1.57 -2.27
CA ILE A 68 -1.37 -2.91 -1.89
C ILE A 68 -1.11 -2.98 -0.39
N VAL A 69 -1.73 -3.98 0.26
CA VAL A 69 -1.60 -4.22 1.69
C VAL A 69 -0.82 -5.49 1.95
N ASN A 70 0.25 -5.38 2.73
CA ASN A 70 0.98 -6.55 3.20
C ASN A 70 0.51 -6.95 4.61
N ILE A 71 0.16 -8.23 4.79
CA ILE A 71 -0.43 -8.74 6.04
C ILE A 71 0.58 -8.80 7.20
N PRO A 72 1.82 -9.30 7.04
CA PRO A 72 2.76 -9.39 8.14
C PRO A 72 3.14 -8.01 8.70
N THR A 73 2.84 -7.78 9.98
CA THR A 73 3.02 -6.48 10.63
C THR A 73 4.47 -6.05 10.81
N ARG A 74 5.42 -7.00 10.79
CA ARG A 74 6.87 -6.76 10.92
C ARG A 74 7.62 -6.85 9.58
N ALA A 75 6.92 -7.03 8.47
CA ALA A 75 7.57 -7.02 7.17
C ALA A 75 8.05 -5.62 6.79
N SER A 76 9.20 -5.60 6.10
CA SER A 76 9.73 -4.45 5.41
C SER A 76 9.38 -4.50 3.92
N TRP A 77 9.49 -3.36 3.26
CA TRP A 77 9.44 -3.24 1.81
C TRP A 77 10.82 -2.85 1.30
N THR A 78 11.31 -3.47 0.23
CA THR A 78 12.60 -3.06 -0.38
C THR A 78 12.45 -1.72 -1.09
N GLY A 79 13.55 -0.96 -1.19
CA GLY A 79 13.58 0.31 -1.93
C GLY A 79 13.04 0.18 -3.37
N GLU A 80 13.53 -0.82 -4.10
CA GLU A 80 13.10 -1.12 -5.48
C GLU A 80 11.59 -1.40 -5.58
N ALA A 81 11.01 -2.10 -4.60
CA ALA A 81 9.57 -2.35 -4.57
C ALA A 81 8.78 -1.06 -4.36
N LEU A 82 9.30 -0.14 -3.54
CA LEU A 82 8.69 1.18 -3.31
C LEU A 82 8.81 2.08 -4.54
N GLU A 83 9.96 2.08 -5.21
CA GLU A 83 10.16 2.80 -6.48
C GLU A 83 9.20 2.30 -7.56
N LYS A 84 9.01 0.97 -7.66
CA LYS A 84 8.04 0.38 -8.59
C LYS A 84 6.61 0.84 -8.30
N LEU A 85 6.19 0.83 -7.04
CA LEU A 85 4.84 1.29 -6.66
C LEU A 85 4.65 2.79 -6.91
N ALA A 86 5.66 3.61 -6.63
CA ALA A 86 5.62 5.04 -6.90
C ALA A 86 5.49 5.33 -8.40
N ALA A 87 6.19 4.58 -9.26
CA ALA A 87 6.11 4.71 -10.71
C ALA A 87 4.70 4.38 -11.27
N GLU A 88 4.01 3.42 -10.66
CA GLU A 88 2.64 3.01 -11.04
C GLU A 88 1.56 3.86 -10.33
N GLY A 89 1.92 4.77 -9.41
CA GLY A 89 0.95 5.57 -8.66
C GLY A 89 0.11 4.76 -7.66
N ILE A 90 0.68 3.69 -7.10
CA ILE A 90 -0.02 2.75 -6.23
C ILE A 90 0.35 2.98 -4.76
N ALA A 91 -0.66 3.20 -3.92
CA ALA A 91 -0.45 3.32 -2.48
C ALA A 91 -0.04 1.98 -1.87
N PHE A 92 0.65 2.01 -0.73
CA PHE A 92 1.05 0.78 -0.05
C PHE A 92 0.99 0.91 1.47
N GLY A 93 0.94 -0.24 2.14
CA GLY A 93 1.06 -0.27 3.59
C GLY A 93 0.59 -1.57 4.21
N LYS A 94 0.11 -1.46 5.45
CA LYS A 94 -0.46 -2.52 6.26
C LYS A 94 -1.97 -2.29 6.43
N MET A 95 -2.63 -3.17 7.19
CA MET A 95 -4.07 -3.07 7.42
C MET A 95 -4.51 -1.73 8.03
N TYR A 96 -3.72 -1.18 8.96
CA TYR A 96 -4.05 0.12 9.57
C TYR A 96 -3.89 1.28 8.57
N ASP A 97 -2.97 1.16 7.61
CA ASP A 97 -2.78 2.14 6.54
C ASP A 97 -4.00 2.13 5.62
N LEU A 98 -4.52 0.94 5.27
CA LEU A 98 -5.75 0.82 4.49
C LEU A 98 -6.93 1.50 5.19
N TYR A 99 -7.13 1.25 6.48
CA TYR A 99 -8.20 1.92 7.23
C TYR A 99 -8.01 3.44 7.30
N ARG A 100 -6.77 3.92 7.40
CA ARG A 100 -6.50 5.36 7.34
C ARG A 100 -6.83 5.93 5.95
N GLY A 101 -6.42 5.25 4.87
CA GLY A 101 -6.73 5.64 3.50
C GLY A 101 -8.24 5.64 3.20
N LEU A 102 -8.98 4.65 3.70
CA LEU A 102 -10.45 4.62 3.57
C LEU A 102 -11.16 5.74 4.35
N ASN A 103 -10.49 6.34 5.34
CA ASN A 103 -10.99 7.49 6.10
C ASN A 103 -10.59 8.85 5.52
N GLN A 104 -9.85 8.88 4.41
CA GLN A 104 -9.57 10.11 3.68
C GLN A 104 -10.69 10.41 2.68
N ASP A 105 -10.99 11.68 2.47
CA ASP A 105 -11.93 12.15 1.46
C ASP A 105 -11.22 12.32 0.10
N ASP A 106 -10.50 11.29 -0.33
CA ASP A 106 -9.70 11.29 -1.56
C ASP A 106 -9.57 9.86 -2.16
N ASN A 107 -8.99 9.75 -3.35
CA ASN A 107 -8.67 8.47 -3.96
C ASN A 107 -7.69 7.66 -3.11
N LEU A 108 -7.95 6.36 -2.97
CA LEU A 108 -7.13 5.48 -2.12
C LEU A 108 -5.68 5.39 -2.59
N SER A 109 -5.43 5.55 -3.89
CA SER A 109 -4.09 5.61 -4.49
C SER A 109 -3.26 6.80 -4.01
N ASN A 110 -3.89 7.85 -3.52
CA ASN A 110 -3.20 9.04 -2.99
C ASN A 110 -2.79 8.87 -1.53
N TYR A 111 -3.11 7.74 -0.89
CA TYR A 111 -2.73 7.49 0.48
C TYR A 111 -1.21 7.44 0.62
N GLN A 112 -0.66 8.32 1.45
CA GLN A 112 0.72 8.26 1.90
C GLN A 112 0.77 8.11 3.41
N ASN A 113 1.61 7.20 3.90
CA ASN A 113 1.81 7.06 5.33
C ASN A 113 2.41 8.37 5.91
N PRO A 114 1.76 9.01 6.91
CA PRO A 114 2.20 10.30 7.42
C PRO A 114 3.60 10.30 8.04
N GLU A 115 4.04 9.20 8.64
CA GLU A 115 5.37 9.09 9.24
C GLU A 115 6.45 9.08 8.15
N TYR A 116 6.23 8.32 7.07
CA TYR A 116 7.14 8.30 5.93
C TYR A 116 7.21 9.67 5.26
N TYR A 117 6.06 10.29 4.98
CA TYR A 117 6.00 11.62 4.41
C TYR A 117 6.73 12.66 5.28
N PHE A 118 6.53 12.62 6.60
CA PHE A 118 7.17 13.54 7.52
C PHE A 118 8.71 13.41 7.50
N VAL A 119 9.23 12.17 7.49
CA VAL A 119 10.67 11.90 7.44
C VAL A 119 11.26 12.33 6.10
N GLU A 120 10.64 11.93 4.98
CA GLU A 120 11.08 12.31 3.63
C GLU A 120 11.14 13.85 3.50
N ARG A 121 10.08 14.54 3.92
CA ARG A 121 10.02 16.01 3.89
C ARG A 121 11.12 16.67 4.73
N ILE A 122 11.46 16.13 5.90
CA ILE A 122 12.53 16.70 6.74
C ILE A 122 13.89 16.53 6.08
N ILE A 123 14.14 15.37 5.47
CA ILE A 123 15.42 15.10 4.79
C ILE A 123 15.56 16.04 3.59
N ASP A 124 14.51 16.19 2.78
CA ASP A 124 14.50 17.07 1.59
C ASP A 124 14.71 18.55 1.93
N GLN A 125 14.20 19.00 3.09
CA GLN A 125 14.36 20.39 3.54
C GLN A 125 15.77 20.73 4.03
N HIS A 126 16.65 19.73 4.20
CA HIS A 126 17.97 19.95 4.75
C HIS A 126 18.98 20.36 3.66
N ARG A 127 19.41 21.63 3.68
CA ARG A 127 20.31 22.27 2.68
C ARG A 127 21.63 21.56 2.33
N THR A 128 22.05 20.59 3.15
CA THR A 128 23.30 19.81 3.00
C THR A 128 23.03 18.40 2.47
N VAL A 129 21.81 18.08 2.05
CA VAL A 129 21.49 16.81 1.42
C VAL A 129 21.59 17.00 -0.09
N ALA A 130 22.53 16.30 -0.71
CA ALA A 130 22.72 16.30 -2.16
C ALA A 130 21.87 15.21 -2.84
N LEU A 131 21.66 14.07 -2.15
CA LEU A 131 20.87 12.95 -2.65
C LEU A 131 20.25 12.16 -1.49
N GLN A 132 18.99 11.75 -1.67
CA GLN A 132 18.29 10.79 -0.83
C GLN A 132 17.95 9.53 -1.62
N GLU A 133 18.25 8.37 -1.06
CA GLU A 133 17.89 7.07 -1.62
C GLU A 133 17.18 6.22 -0.56
N ARG A 134 15.96 5.75 -0.86
CA ARG A 134 15.18 4.91 0.04
C ARG A 134 15.58 3.44 -0.14
N ARG A 135 16.29 2.88 0.85
CA ARG A 135 16.77 1.49 0.82
C ARG A 135 15.72 0.48 1.27
N SER A 136 14.84 0.91 2.17
CA SER A 136 13.63 0.18 2.55
C SER A 136 12.57 1.14 3.07
N ASP A 137 11.41 0.63 3.46
CA ASP A 137 10.33 1.44 4.04
C ASP A 137 10.79 2.32 5.22
N ARG A 138 11.84 1.94 5.95
CA ARG A 138 12.34 2.66 7.14
C ARG A 138 13.84 3.02 7.09
N VAL A 139 14.53 2.74 5.99
CA VAL A 139 15.98 2.98 5.88
C VAL A 139 16.27 3.89 4.69
N PHE A 140 16.91 5.02 4.96
CA PHE A 140 17.35 5.98 3.97
C PHE A 140 18.87 6.06 3.93
N ARG A 141 19.43 6.16 2.73
CA ARG A 141 20.82 6.56 2.51
C ARG A 141 20.83 8.05 2.12
N ILE A 142 21.64 8.82 2.83
CA ILE A 142 21.76 10.27 2.64
C ILE A 142 23.19 10.57 2.20
N THR A 143 23.34 11.25 1.07
CA THR A 143 24.63 11.79 0.60
C THR A 143 24.66 13.29 0.82
N ARG A 144 25.79 13.78 1.34
CA ARG A 144 26.04 15.19 1.67
C ARG A 144 27.01 15.82 0.70
#